data_AF-A0A958R6Y3-F1
#
_entry.id   AF-A0A958R6Y3-F1
#
_cell.length_a   1.000
_cell.length_b   1.000
_cell.length_c   1.000
_cell.angle_alpha   90.00
_cell.angle_beta   90.00
_cell.angle_gamma   90.00
#
_symmetry.space_group_name_H-M   'P 1'
#
loop_
_entity.id
_entity.type
_entity.pdbx_description
1 polymer ?
#
loop_
_entity_poly.entity_id
_entity_poly.type
_entity_poly.pdbx_seq_one_letter_code
_entity_poly.pdbx_strand_id
1 'polypeptide(L)'
;MEVNFIKNYHYEQYWSLVKVVLFNFCFAHILAIFLSAMARLNLGSNWQIAKGLAGAGWFPKYVWSYYWGVNIMLTVGFGDLVATNYEEAMCLVFIEIVSVMCLAYNINWVGTLISNIRAQDIEKGKNFKTFRQLSDKYSLPVELEWRISNYIEESVNIRKKFNIEE
;
A
#
# COMPACT_ATOMS: atom_id res chain seq x y z
N MET A 1 -8.23 -25.40 -16.23
CA MET A 1 -6.87 -24.96 -15.82
C MET A 1 -6.74 -23.44 -15.93
N GLU A 2 -7.17 -22.82 -17.02
CA GLU A 2 -7.10 -21.35 -17.26
C GLU A 2 -7.85 -20.48 -16.23
N VAL A 3 -9.07 -20.84 -15.84
CA VAL A 3 -9.88 -20.08 -14.86
C VAL A 3 -9.18 -19.99 -13.49
N ASN A 4 -8.43 -21.02 -13.11
CA ASN A 4 -7.68 -21.04 -11.85
C ASN A 4 -6.48 -20.08 -11.88
N PHE A 5 -5.84 -19.91 -13.04
CA PHE A 5 -4.68 -19.02 -13.19
C PHE A 5 -5.06 -17.54 -13.27
N ILE A 6 -6.17 -17.19 -13.94
CA ILE A 6 -6.70 -15.81 -13.94
C ILE A 6 -7.11 -15.40 -12.53
N LYS A 7 -7.76 -16.31 -11.78
CA LYS A 7 -8.00 -16.12 -10.34
C LYS A 7 -6.71 -15.89 -9.57
N ASN A 8 -5.65 -16.65 -9.87
CA ASN A 8 -4.36 -16.53 -9.20
C ASN A 8 -3.70 -15.15 -9.43
N TYR A 9 -3.76 -14.59 -10.65
CA TYR A 9 -3.22 -13.25 -10.92
C TYR A 9 -3.90 -12.15 -10.10
N HIS A 10 -5.24 -12.10 -10.11
CA HIS A 10 -5.97 -11.13 -9.28
C HIS A 10 -5.73 -11.38 -7.79
N TYR A 11 -5.64 -12.65 -7.39
CA TYR A 11 -5.30 -13.04 -6.02
C TYR A 11 -3.93 -12.51 -5.59
N GLU A 12 -2.88 -12.62 -6.42
CA GLU A 12 -1.55 -12.06 -6.13
C GLU A 12 -1.57 -10.53 -5.98
N GLN A 13 -2.36 -9.84 -6.80
CA GLN A 13 -2.55 -8.39 -6.71
C GLN A 13 -3.26 -7.99 -5.40
N TYR A 14 -4.35 -8.68 -5.04
CA TYR A 14 -5.03 -8.49 -3.76
C TYR A 14 -4.13 -8.83 -2.57
N TRP A 15 -3.36 -9.90 -2.68
CA TRP A 15 -2.40 -10.32 -1.67
C TRP A 15 -1.31 -9.27 -1.46
N SER A 16 -0.85 -8.63 -2.52
CA SER A 16 0.09 -7.51 -2.46
C SER A 16 -0.48 -6.31 -1.71
N LEU A 17 -1.77 -5.98 -1.90
CA LEU A 17 -2.44 -4.96 -1.08
C LEU A 17 -2.52 -5.35 0.40
N VAL A 18 -2.86 -6.61 0.68
CA VAL A 18 -2.91 -7.13 2.07
C VAL A 18 -1.54 -7.00 2.74
N LYS A 19 -0.43 -7.31 2.04
CA LYS A 19 0.93 -7.14 2.57
C LYS A 19 1.22 -5.68 2.95
N VAL A 20 0.81 -4.71 2.14
CA VAL A 20 0.97 -3.28 2.46
C VAL A 20 0.19 -2.90 3.72
N VAL A 21 -1.05 -3.38 3.85
CA VAL A 21 -1.86 -3.13 5.06
C VAL A 21 -1.18 -3.72 6.29
N LEU A 22 -0.76 -4.99 6.23
CA LEU A 22 -0.06 -5.65 7.34
C LEU A 22 1.25 -4.94 7.71
N PHE A 23 2.03 -4.52 6.73
CA PHE A 23 3.24 -3.73 6.95
C PHE A 23 2.95 -2.44 7.73
N ASN A 24 1.89 -1.71 7.38
CA ASN A 24 1.48 -0.50 8.11
C ASN A 24 1.07 -0.79 9.55
N PHE A 25 0.35 -1.90 9.81
CA PHE A 25 0.04 -2.34 11.18
C PHE A 25 1.31 -2.65 11.99
N CYS A 26 2.26 -3.36 11.41
CA CYS A 26 3.54 -3.67 12.06
C CYS A 26 4.37 -2.41 12.31
N PHE A 27 4.42 -1.48 11.35
CA PHE A 27 5.14 -0.23 11.49
C PHE A 27 4.52 0.66 12.58
N ALA A 28 3.19 0.80 12.60
CA ALA A 28 2.47 1.52 13.66
C ALA A 28 2.70 0.89 15.04
N HIS A 29 2.82 -0.44 15.14
CA HIS A 29 3.18 -1.12 16.39
C HIS A 29 4.58 -0.72 16.89
N ILE A 30 5.57 -0.68 15.98
CA ILE A 30 6.93 -0.23 16.31
C ILE A 30 6.90 1.22 16.81
N LEU A 31 6.19 2.11 16.11
CA LEU A 31 6.00 3.50 16.54
C LEU A 31 5.36 3.59 17.93
N ALA A 32 4.33 2.79 18.20
CA ALA A 32 3.67 2.75 19.51
C ALA A 32 4.64 2.38 20.64
N ILE A 33 5.56 1.43 20.40
CA ILE A 33 6.59 1.06 21.37
C ILE A 33 7.54 2.24 21.60
N PHE A 34 8.02 2.89 20.54
CA PHE A 34 8.89 4.06 20.65
C PHE A 34 8.22 5.22 21.41
N LEU A 35 6.98 5.56 21.07
CA LEU A 35 6.22 6.62 21.74
C LEU A 35 5.96 6.29 23.23
N SER A 36 5.70 5.03 23.55
CA SER A 36 5.56 4.57 24.93
C SER A 36 6.89 4.62 25.69
N ALA A 37 8.00 4.25 25.05
CA ALA A 37 9.34 4.32 25.62
C ALA A 37 9.83 5.77 25.82
N MET A 38 9.47 6.68 24.92
CA MET A 38 9.80 8.11 24.96
C MET A 38 9.37 8.77 26.29
N ALA A 39 8.24 8.34 26.86
CA ALA A 39 7.77 8.85 28.15
C ALA A 39 8.72 8.55 29.33
N ARG A 40 9.71 7.65 29.15
CA ARG A 40 10.72 7.33 30.18
C ARG A 40 11.90 8.29 30.18
N LEU A 41 12.05 9.14 29.17
CA LEU A 41 13.12 10.15 29.12
C LEU A 41 12.95 11.17 30.25
N ASN A 42 11.71 11.57 30.52
CA ASN A 42 11.37 12.48 31.60
C ASN A 42 10.19 11.94 32.42
N LEU A 43 10.50 11.46 33.62
CA LEU A 43 9.50 10.88 34.53
C LEU A 43 8.57 11.91 35.16
N GLY A 44 8.94 13.20 35.18
CA GLY A 44 8.15 14.26 35.79
C GLY A 44 7.23 15.00 34.82
N SER A 45 7.57 15.00 33.52
CA SER A 45 6.81 15.69 32.47
C SER A 45 6.88 14.86 31.20
N ASN A 46 5.79 14.20 30.84
CA ASN A 46 5.67 13.44 29.59
C ASN A 46 4.21 13.40 29.12
N TRP A 47 4.01 13.01 27.87
CA TRP A 47 2.69 12.94 27.24
C TRP A 47 1.73 11.99 27.99
N GLN A 48 2.23 10.92 28.60
CA GLN A 48 1.38 9.98 29.37
C GLN A 48 0.83 10.66 30.63
N ILE A 49 1.63 11.48 31.31
CA ILE A 49 1.18 12.29 32.46
C ILE A 49 0.15 13.32 31.99
N ALA A 50 0.44 14.06 30.91
CA ALA A 50 -0.47 15.08 30.39
C ALA A 50 -1.83 14.50 29.95
N LYS A 51 -1.85 13.26 29.41
CA LYS A 51 -3.08 12.54 29.07
C LYS A 51 -3.80 11.92 30.29
N GLY A 52 -3.19 11.96 31.48
CA GLY A 52 -3.75 11.35 32.69
C GLY A 52 -3.55 9.82 32.78
N LEU A 53 -2.57 9.27 32.07
CA LEU A 53 -2.29 7.83 31.97
C LEU A 53 -1.17 7.37 32.93
N ALA A 54 -0.58 8.24 33.75
CA ALA A 54 0.57 7.90 34.59
C ALA A 54 0.36 6.62 35.43
N GLY A 55 -0.78 6.53 36.12
CA GLY A 55 -1.17 5.36 36.94
C GLY A 55 -1.87 4.23 36.18
N ALA A 56 -2.06 4.35 34.87
CA ALA A 56 -2.71 3.31 34.08
C ALA A 56 -1.78 2.11 33.84
N GLY A 57 -2.39 0.93 33.64
CA GLY A 57 -1.70 -0.27 33.19
C GLY A 57 -1.08 -0.12 31.79
N TRP A 58 -0.34 -1.13 31.35
CA TRP A 58 0.37 -1.09 30.07
C TRP A 58 -0.58 -1.00 28.86
N PHE A 59 -1.75 -1.64 28.93
CA PHE A 59 -2.67 -1.74 27.79
C PHE A 59 -3.27 -0.39 27.37
N PRO A 60 -3.85 0.43 28.27
CA PRO A 60 -4.30 1.79 27.91
C PRO A 60 -3.19 2.66 27.33
N LYS A 61 -1.98 2.61 27.90
CA LYS A 61 -0.80 3.34 27.40
C LYS A 61 -0.44 2.88 25.99
N TYR A 62 -0.44 1.58 25.73
CA TYR A 62 -0.18 1.00 24.42
C TYR A 62 -1.22 1.44 23.38
N VAL A 63 -2.52 1.36 23.69
CA VAL A 63 -3.60 1.76 22.76
C VAL A 63 -3.49 3.24 22.37
N TRP A 64 -3.25 4.12 23.34
CA TRP A 64 -3.03 5.55 23.07
C TRP A 64 -1.74 5.82 22.28
N SER A 65 -0.66 5.09 22.58
CA SER A 65 0.60 5.19 21.81
C SER A 65 0.40 4.74 20.37
N TYR A 66 -0.38 3.68 20.14
CA TYR A 66 -0.69 3.15 18.82
C TYR A 66 -1.57 4.13 18.03
N TYR A 67 -2.61 4.67 18.66
CA TYR A 67 -3.44 5.73 18.08
C TYR A 67 -2.59 6.92 17.64
N TRP A 68 -1.68 7.40 18.51
CA TRP A 68 -0.81 8.51 18.18
C TRP A 68 0.17 8.17 17.05
N GLY A 69 0.78 6.98 17.10
CA GLY A 69 1.68 6.49 16.07
C GLY A 69 1.01 6.39 14.71
N VAL A 70 -0.24 5.93 14.64
CA VAL A 70 -1.03 5.92 13.40
C VAL A 70 -1.31 7.34 12.90
N ASN A 71 -1.66 8.29 13.78
CA ASN A 71 -1.88 9.68 13.38
C ASN A 71 -0.62 10.33 12.82
N ILE A 72 0.55 10.01 13.36
CA ILE A 72 1.85 10.48 12.86
C ILE A 72 2.17 9.82 11.52
N MET A 73 2.07 8.48 11.45
CA MET A 73 2.33 7.68 10.24
C MET A 73 1.48 8.14 9.05
N LEU A 74 0.21 8.44 9.30
CA LEU A 74 -0.74 8.89 8.28
C LEU A 74 -0.78 10.41 8.13
N THR A 75 0.09 11.15 8.83
CA THR A 75 0.20 12.62 8.74
C THR A 75 -1.11 13.37 9.07
N VAL A 76 -1.98 12.77 9.90
CA VAL A 76 -3.28 13.35 10.28
C VAL A 76 -3.12 14.42 11.35
N GLY A 77 -2.39 14.10 12.42
CA GLY A 77 -2.03 15.06 13.47
C GLY A 77 -3.18 15.84 14.11
N PHE A 78 -4.15 15.17 14.76
CA PHE A 78 -5.28 15.85 15.43
C PHE A 78 -4.88 16.85 16.53
N GLY A 79 -3.69 16.71 17.11
CA GLY A 79 -3.17 17.61 18.16
C GLY A 79 -3.70 17.33 19.57
N ASP A 80 -4.41 16.22 19.78
CA ASP A 80 -4.92 15.80 21.10
C ASP A 80 -3.84 15.10 21.97
N LEU A 81 -2.71 14.77 21.36
CA LEU A 81 -1.48 14.30 21.97
C LEU A 81 -0.32 15.10 21.39
N VAL A 82 0.50 15.65 22.28
CA VAL A 82 1.63 16.53 21.93
C VAL A 82 2.80 16.26 22.86
N ALA A 83 4.01 16.58 22.41
CA ALA A 83 5.17 16.63 23.30
C ALA A 83 4.94 17.67 24.41
N THR A 84 5.33 17.30 25.62
CA THR A 84 5.23 18.13 26.82
C THR A 84 6.56 18.76 27.21
N ASN A 85 7.66 18.25 26.65
CA ASN A 85 9.02 18.72 26.87
C ASN A 85 9.85 18.60 25.57
N TYR A 86 11.04 19.20 25.57
CA TYR A 86 11.89 19.24 24.38
C TYR A 86 12.51 17.88 24.00
N GLU A 87 12.68 16.95 24.95
CA GLU A 87 13.19 15.60 24.69
C GLU A 87 12.17 14.79 23.87
N GLU A 88 10.89 14.85 24.25
CA GLU A 88 9.79 14.29 23.47
C GLU A 88 9.70 14.94 22.09
N ALA A 89 9.83 16.27 22.00
CA ALA A 89 9.80 16.98 20.73
C ALA A 89 10.92 16.54 19.78
N MET A 90 12.15 16.36 20.28
CA MET A 90 13.26 15.83 19.48
C MET A 90 13.00 14.41 18.98
N CYS A 91 12.45 13.54 19.83
CA CYS A 91 12.07 12.18 19.41
C CYS A 91 10.96 12.20 18.35
N LEU A 92 9.96 13.06 18.50
CA LEU A 92 8.88 13.20 17.53
C LEU A 92 9.38 13.67 16.17
N VAL A 93 10.30 14.65 16.11
CA VAL A 93 10.91 15.09 14.84
C VAL A 93 11.53 13.91 14.10
N PHE A 94 12.26 13.04 14.80
CA PHE A 94 12.85 11.85 14.19
C PHE A 94 11.77 10.86 13.71
N ILE A 95 10.78 10.57 14.56
CA ILE A 95 9.67 9.66 14.24
C ILE A 95 8.86 10.15 13.03
N GLU A 96 8.58 11.45 12.96
CA GLU A 96 7.84 12.09 11.87
C GLU A 96 8.58 12.01 10.53
N ILE A 97 9.91 12.25 10.52
CA ILE A 97 10.74 12.11 9.32
C ILE A 97 10.72 10.66 8.80
N VAL A 98 10.89 9.67 9.67
CA VAL A 98 10.84 8.26 9.27
C VAL A 98 9.43 7.87 8.80
N SER A 99 8.40 8.41 9.45
CA SER A 99 7.00 8.15 9.12
C SER A 99 6.62 8.67 7.74
N VAL A 100 7.03 9.89 7.36
CA VAL A 100 6.72 10.43 6.03
C VAL A 100 7.47 9.68 4.92
N MET A 101 8.70 9.22 5.18
CA MET A 101 9.43 8.36 4.24
C MET A 101 8.70 7.03 4.01
N CYS A 102 8.21 6.41 5.08
CA CYS A 102 7.40 5.20 5.02
C CYS A 102 6.08 5.42 4.25
N LEU A 103 5.39 6.53 4.49
CA LEU A 103 4.18 6.90 3.77
C LEU A 103 4.44 7.09 2.27
N ALA A 104 5.51 7.79 1.90
CA ALA A 104 5.90 7.99 0.51
C ALA A 104 6.20 6.65 -0.19
N TYR A 105 6.92 5.74 0.49
CA TYR A 105 7.18 4.39 -0.01
C TYR A 105 5.88 3.62 -0.25
N ASN A 106 4.95 3.63 0.70
CA ASN A 106 3.65 2.96 0.57
C ASN A 106 2.84 3.51 -0.61
N ILE A 107 2.79 4.84 -0.78
CA ILE A 107 2.09 5.47 -1.91
C ILE A 107 2.72 5.05 -3.25
N ASN A 108 4.05 5.05 -3.35
CA ASN A 108 4.76 4.63 -4.56
C ASN A 108 4.49 3.15 -4.90
N TRP A 109 4.52 2.27 -3.89
CA TRP A 109 4.26 0.85 -4.06
C TRP A 109 2.83 0.58 -4.54
N VAL A 110 1.84 1.19 -3.88
CA VAL A 110 0.42 1.08 -4.27
C VAL A 110 0.20 1.67 -5.67
N GLY A 111 0.83 2.80 -5.99
CA GLY A 111 0.78 3.42 -7.32
C GLY A 111 1.31 2.49 -8.41
N THR A 112 2.45 1.84 -8.16
CA THR A 112 3.04 0.85 -9.08
C THR A 112 2.13 -0.36 -9.25
N LEU A 113 1.55 -0.86 -8.16
CA LEU A 113 0.61 -1.97 -8.21
C LEU A 113 -0.61 -1.65 -9.09
N ILE A 114 -1.22 -0.48 -8.89
CA ILE A 114 -2.35 -0.01 -9.70
C ILE A 114 -1.94 0.17 -11.16
N SER A 115 -0.74 0.70 -11.41
CA SER A 115 -0.19 0.85 -12.76
C SER A 115 -0.05 -0.51 -13.46
N ASN A 116 0.49 -1.52 -12.77
CA ASN A 116 0.66 -2.88 -13.29
C ASN A 116 -0.68 -3.53 -13.64
N ILE A 117 -1.69 -3.34 -12.79
CA ILE A 117 -3.06 -3.80 -13.06
C ILE A 117 -3.60 -3.14 -14.34
N ARG A 118 -3.45 -1.81 -14.49
CA ARG A 118 -3.97 -1.07 -15.65
C ARG A 118 -3.20 -1.33 -16.94
N ALA A 119 -1.88 -1.48 -16.87
CA ALA A 119 -1.02 -1.68 -18.05
C ALA A 119 -1.46 -2.91 -18.87
N GLN A 120 -1.86 -3.98 -18.19
CA GLN A 120 -2.32 -5.22 -18.80
C GLN A 120 -3.63 -5.04 -19.59
N ASP A 121 -4.56 -4.22 -19.08
CA ASP A 121 -5.82 -3.93 -19.76
C ASP A 121 -5.64 -2.94 -20.92
N ILE A 122 -4.71 -1.98 -20.77
CA ILE A 122 -4.36 -1.01 -21.81
C ILE A 122 -3.69 -1.71 -23.00
N GLU A 123 -2.75 -2.64 -22.77
CA GLU A 123 -2.06 -3.36 -23.85
C GLU A 123 -3.04 -4.22 -24.67
N LYS A 124 -3.95 -4.93 -23.99
CA LYS A 124 -5.09 -5.64 -24.62
C LYS A 124 -5.87 -4.71 -25.56
N GLY A 125 -6.33 -3.58 -25.03
CA GLY A 125 -7.13 -2.63 -25.79
C GLY A 125 -6.38 -2.05 -26.99
N LYS A 126 -5.08 -1.79 -26.86
CA LYS A 126 -4.24 -1.26 -27.93
C LYS A 126 -4.10 -2.27 -29.08
N ASN A 127 -3.82 -3.53 -28.78
CA ASN A 127 -3.68 -4.59 -29.80
C ASN A 127 -4.99 -4.79 -30.57
N PHE A 128 -6.13 -4.83 -29.87
CA PHE A 128 -7.44 -4.93 -30.52
C PHE A 128 -7.79 -3.69 -31.35
N LYS A 129 -7.45 -2.49 -30.89
CA LYS A 129 -7.69 -1.24 -31.64
C LYS A 129 -6.88 -1.21 -32.94
N THR A 130 -5.58 -1.55 -32.89
CA THR A 130 -4.73 -1.62 -34.08
C THR A 130 -5.22 -2.69 -35.05
N PHE A 131 -5.61 -3.85 -34.54
CA PHE A 131 -6.18 -4.92 -35.34
C PHE A 131 -7.48 -4.50 -36.04
N ARG A 132 -8.42 -3.88 -35.31
CA ARG A 132 -9.68 -3.37 -35.87
C ARG A 132 -9.44 -2.42 -37.04
N GLN A 133 -8.50 -1.47 -36.88
CA GLN A 133 -8.13 -0.51 -37.92
C GLN A 133 -7.58 -1.21 -39.19
N LEU A 134 -6.83 -2.29 -39.03
CA LEU A 134 -6.33 -3.09 -40.15
C LEU A 134 -7.45 -3.91 -40.81
N SER A 135 -8.34 -4.50 -40.00
CA SER A 135 -9.48 -5.26 -40.50
C SER A 135 -10.39 -4.39 -41.37
N ASP A 136 -10.73 -3.19 -40.88
CA ASP A 136 -11.57 -2.23 -41.59
C ASP A 136 -10.89 -1.76 -42.89
N LYS A 137 -9.59 -1.47 -42.85
CA LYS A 137 -8.82 -0.97 -44.00
C LYS A 137 -8.70 -1.99 -45.13
N TYR A 138 -8.50 -3.27 -44.80
CA TYR A 138 -8.28 -4.32 -45.79
C TYR A 138 -9.51 -5.20 -46.05
N SER A 139 -10.64 -4.91 -45.39
CA SER A 139 -11.90 -5.68 -45.50
C SER A 139 -11.66 -7.18 -45.35
N LEU A 140 -11.07 -7.56 -44.21
CA LEU A 140 -10.71 -8.96 -43.97
C LEU A 140 -11.96 -9.86 -43.96
N PRO A 141 -11.88 -11.09 -44.52
CA PRO A 141 -12.90 -12.11 -44.34
C PRO A 141 -13.16 -12.39 -42.86
N VAL A 142 -14.43 -12.57 -42.49
CA VAL A 142 -14.90 -12.82 -41.11
C VAL A 142 -14.11 -13.94 -40.42
N GLU A 143 -13.76 -14.99 -41.16
CA GLU A 143 -12.99 -16.12 -40.62
C GLU A 143 -11.56 -15.75 -40.22
N LEU A 144 -10.87 -14.91 -41.02
CA LEU A 144 -9.54 -14.41 -40.68
C LEU A 144 -9.61 -13.42 -39.52
N GLU A 145 -10.65 -12.59 -39.46
CA GLU A 145 -10.85 -11.66 -38.36
C GLU A 145 -11.01 -12.39 -37.02
N TRP A 146 -11.81 -13.46 -37.02
CA TRP A 146 -12.01 -14.33 -35.86
C TRP A 146 -10.71 -15.01 -35.42
N ARG A 147 -9.95 -15.58 -36.36
CA ARG A 147 -8.67 -16.26 -36.04
C ARG A 147 -7.65 -15.33 -35.40
N ILE A 148 -7.51 -14.11 -35.91
CA ILE A 148 -6.55 -13.13 -35.38
C ILE A 148 -7.02 -12.60 -34.02
N SER A 149 -8.33 -12.34 -33.85
CA SER A 149 -8.90 -11.94 -32.56
C SER A 149 -8.63 -12.98 -31.48
N ASN A 150 -8.89 -14.26 -31.78
CA ASN A 150 -8.57 -15.36 -30.86
C ASN A 150 -7.08 -15.44 -30.56
N TYR A 151 -6.21 -15.28 -31.55
CA TYR A 151 -4.76 -15.29 -31.33
C TYR A 151 -4.30 -14.13 -30.44
N ILE A 152 -4.85 -12.92 -30.62
CA ILE A 152 -4.54 -11.76 -29.77
C ILE A 152 -5.01 -12.04 -28.33
N GLU A 153 -6.19 -12.61 -28.16
CA GLU A 153 -6.71 -12.98 -26.85
C GLU A 153 -5.86 -14.06 -26.17
N GLU A 154 -5.49 -15.11 -26.90
CA GLU A 154 -4.67 -16.22 -26.42
C GLU A 154 -3.23 -15.80 -26.12
N SER A 155 -2.59 -15.02 -27.00
CA SER A 155 -1.23 -14.49 -26.77
C SER A 155 -1.15 -13.58 -25.55
N VAL A 156 -2.18 -12.77 -25.31
CA VAL A 156 -2.28 -12.00 -24.08
C VAL A 156 -2.44 -12.91 -22.87
N ASN A 157 -3.31 -13.92 -22.95
CA ASN A 157 -3.52 -14.87 -21.85
C ASN A 157 -2.25 -15.66 -21.52
N ILE A 158 -1.48 -16.03 -22.55
CA ILE A 158 -0.15 -16.63 -22.42
C ILE A 158 0.80 -15.66 -21.72
N ARG A 159 0.88 -14.39 -22.14
CA ARG A 159 1.72 -13.38 -21.49
C ARG A 159 1.34 -13.17 -20.01
N LYS A 160 0.04 -13.18 -19.68
CA LYS A 160 -0.43 -13.17 -18.29
C LYS A 160 0.10 -14.36 -17.47
N LYS A 161 0.29 -15.51 -18.12
CA LYS A 161 0.76 -16.75 -17.49
C LYS A 161 2.27 -16.76 -17.21
N PHE A 162 3.07 -16.01 -17.98
CA PHE A 162 4.53 -16.00 -17.88
C PHE A 162 5.12 -14.82 -17.09
N ASN A 163 4.38 -13.73 -16.86
CA ASN A 163 4.84 -12.58 -16.06
C ASN A 163 4.75 -12.79 -14.52
N ILE A 164 5.12 -13.98 -14.01
CA ILE A 164 5.24 -14.27 -12.55
C ILE A 164 6.71 -14.55 -12.14
N GLU A 165 7.69 -14.43 -13.04
CA GLU A 165 9.10 -14.73 -12.72
C GLU A 165 10.07 -13.52 -12.70
N GLU A 166 9.56 -12.29 -12.57
CA GLU A 166 10.41 -11.14 -12.19
C GLU A 166 9.83 -10.36 -11.00
#